data_AF-A0A534FX79-F1
#
_entry.id   AF-A0A534FX79-F1
#
_cell.length_a   1.000
_cell.length_b   1.000
_cell.length_c   1.000
_cell.angle_alpha   90.00
_cell.angle_beta   90.00
_cell.angle_gamma   90.00
#
_symmetry.space_group_name_H-M   'P 1'
#
loop_
_entity.id
_entity.type
_entity.pdbx_description
1 polymer ?
#
loop_
_entity_poly.entity_id
_entity_poly.type
_entity_poly.pdbx_seq_one_letter_code
_entity_poly.pdbx_strand_id
1 'polypeptide(L)' 'MSNTFTVRLPAELAQWLRDLARRRGVPQSQIIKDNLEKARMAAPDKPFMKMAGSIQGLPRDLSKRKGYSRS' A
#
# COMPACT_ATOMS: atom_id res chain seq x y z
N MET A 1 -19.91 -3.15 -10.99
CA MET A 1 -19.29 -2.64 -12.24
C MET A 1 -17.85 -3.13 -12.28
N SER A 2 -17.43 -3.77 -13.36
CA SER A 2 -16.04 -4.26 -13.52
C SER A 2 -15.24 -3.28 -14.37
N ASN A 3 -14.15 -2.75 -13.82
CA ASN A 3 -13.17 -1.95 -14.56
C ASN A 3 -12.05 -2.86 -15.05
N THR A 4 -11.76 -2.81 -16.36
CA THR A 4 -10.65 -3.56 -16.96
C THR A 4 -9.50 -2.60 -17.21
N PHE A 5 -8.30 -2.97 -16.78
CA PHE A 5 -7.07 -2.27 -17.10
C PHE A 5 -6.04 -3.28 -17.60
N THR A 6 -5.22 -2.88 -18.57
CA THR A 6 -4.21 -3.74 -19.18
C THR A 6 -2.83 -3.32 -18.69
N VAL A 7 -2.04 -4.28 -18.21
CA VAL A 7 -0.67 -4.05 -17.74
C VAL A 7 0.29 -4.89 -18.57
N ARG A 8 1.38 -4.28 -19.02
CA ARG A 8 2.51 -5.02 -19.59
C ARG A 8 3.41 -5.52 -18.47
N LEU A 9 3.62 -6.83 -18.40
CA LEU A 9 4.53 -7.44 -17.45
C LEU A 9 5.83 -7.84 -18.14
N PRO A 10 6.98 -7.74 -17.46
CA PRO A 10 8.22 -8.37 -17.92
C PRO A 10 8.00 -9.87 -18.18
N ALA A 11 8.67 -10.41 -19.18
CA ALA A 11 8.49 -11.80 -19.61
C ALA A 11 8.68 -12.81 -18.47
N GLU A 12 9.71 -12.60 -17.63
CA GLU A 12 10.01 -13.43 -16.47
C GLU A 12 8.86 -13.40 -15.44
N LEU A 13 8.33 -12.22 -15.14
CA LEU A 13 7.23 -12.08 -14.18
C LEU A 13 5.94 -12.73 -14.71
N ALA A 14 5.67 -12.61 -16.01
CA ALA A 14 4.54 -13.27 -16.65
C ALA A 14 4.67 -14.81 -16.63
N GLN A 15 5.89 -15.33 -16.83
CA GLN A 15 6.16 -16.77 -16.73
C GLN A 15 6.00 -17.28 -15.31
N TRP A 16 6.57 -16.57 -14.33
CA TRP A 16 6.41 -16.89 -12.92
C TRP A 16 4.94 -16.91 -12.49
N LEU A 17 4.13 -15.94 -12.93
CA LEU A 17 2.70 -15.88 -12.62
C LEU A 17 1.93 -17.08 -13.22
N ARG A 18 2.28 -17.49 -14.44
CA ARG A 18 1.71 -18.70 -15.09
C ARG A 18 2.01 -19.95 -14.27
N ASP A 19 3.25 -20.13 -13.86
CA ASP A 19 3.67 -21.32 -13.13
C ASP A 19 3.09 -21.36 -11.72
N LEU A 20 2.99 -20.20 -11.06
CA LEU A 20 2.32 -20.07 -9.76
C LEU A 20 0.84 -20.43 -9.86
N ALA A 21 0.14 -19.92 -10.88
CA ALA A 21 -1.26 -20.25 -11.15
C ALA A 21 -1.46 -21.75 -11.36
N ARG A 22 -0.60 -22.39 -12.15
CA ARG A 22 -0.62 -23.85 -12.38
C ARG A 22 -0.41 -24.63 -11.08
N ARG A 23 0.60 -24.25 -10.28
CA ARG A 23 0.90 -24.91 -9.00
C ARG A 23 -0.22 -24.77 -7.98
N ARG A 24 -0.90 -23.62 -7.94
CA ARG A 24 -2.00 -23.35 -7.00
C ARG A 24 -3.37 -23.83 -7.49
N GLY A 25 -3.51 -24.19 -8.78
CA GLY A 25 -4.79 -24.58 -9.37
C GLY A 25 -5.80 -23.43 -9.43
N VAL A 26 -5.34 -22.18 -9.52
CA VAL A 26 -6.20 -20.98 -9.55
C VAL A 26 -5.90 -20.11 -10.77
N PRO A 27 -6.86 -19.30 -11.26
CA PRO A 27 -6.61 -18.35 -12.34
C PRO A 27 -5.56 -17.30 -11.96
N GLN A 28 -4.76 -16.85 -12.94
CA GLN A 28 -3.79 -15.76 -12.75
C GLN A 28 -4.44 -14.46 -12.24
N SER A 29 -5.65 -14.18 -12.73
CA SER A 29 -6.43 -13.01 -12.31
C SER A 29 -6.78 -13.06 -10.83
N GLN A 30 -7.02 -14.26 -10.25
CA GLN A 30 -7.26 -14.41 -8.82
C GLN A 30 -6.00 -14.02 -8.03
N ILE A 31 -4.84 -14.52 -8.43
CA ILE A 31 -3.55 -14.20 -7.79
C ILE A 31 -3.28 -12.69 -7.83
N ILE A 32 -3.53 -12.05 -8.98
CA ILE A 32 -3.36 -10.60 -9.13
C ILE A 32 -4.33 -9.86 -8.19
N LYS A 33 -5.61 -10.23 -8.17
CA LYS A 33 -6.63 -9.60 -7.30
C LYS A 33 -6.25 -9.74 -5.83
N ASP A 34 -5.88 -10.94 -5.39
CA ASP A 34 -5.51 -11.20 -4.00
C ASP A 34 -4.28 -10.38 -3.57
N ASN A 35 -3.29 -10.25 -4.45
CA ASN A 35 -2.11 -9.43 -4.17
C ASN A 35 -2.42 -7.94 -4.15
N LEU A 36 -3.28 -7.45 -5.04
CA LEU A 36 -3.73 -6.05 -5.02
C LEU A 36 -4.52 -5.74 -3.75
N GLU A 37 -5.39 -6.66 -3.31
CA GLU A 37 -6.14 -6.51 -2.07
C GLU A 37 -5.21 -6.52 -0.84
N LYS A 38 -4.24 -7.43 -0.80
CA LYS A 38 -3.19 -7.43 0.22
C LYS A 38 -2.38 -6.14 0.21
N ALA A 39 -1.98 -5.65 -0.95
CA ALA A 39 -1.27 -4.39 -1.09
C ALA A 39 -2.13 -3.20 -0.62
N ARG A 40 -3.44 -3.21 -0.90
CA ARG A 40 -4.39 -2.21 -0.41
C ARG A 40 -4.47 -2.22 1.12
N MET A 41 -4.53 -3.39 1.74
CA MET A 41 -4.57 -3.52 3.21
C MET A 41 -3.23 -3.23 3.87
N ALA A 42 -2.12 -3.55 3.20
CA ALA A 42 -0.76 -3.33 3.69
C ALA A 42 -0.27 -1.90 3.47
N ALA A 43 -0.84 -1.16 2.52
CA ALA A 43 -0.54 0.24 2.29
C ALA A 43 -0.92 1.02 3.57
N PRO A 44 0.06 1.58 4.29
CA PRO A 44 -0.23 2.38 5.46
C PRO A 44 -0.64 3.75 4.93
N ASP A 45 -1.91 3.91 4.60
CA ASP A 45 -2.56 5.18 4.84
C ASP A 45 -2.42 5.36 6.34
N LYS A 46 -1.31 5.96 6.81
CA LYS A 46 -1.10 6.24 8.23
C LYS A 46 -2.28 7.11 8.65
N PRO A 47 -3.36 6.58 9.25
CA PRO A 47 -4.61 7.33 9.30
C PRO A 47 -4.46 8.51 10.26
N PHE A 48 -3.49 8.42 11.17
CA PHE A 48 -3.04 9.49 12.04
C PHE A 48 -2.29 10.61 11.29
N MET A 49 -1.63 10.33 10.17
CA MET A 49 -0.96 11.35 9.35
C MET A 49 -1.93 12.28 8.63
N LYS A 50 -3.21 11.92 8.49
CA LYS A 50 -4.24 12.87 8.00
C LYS A 50 -4.38 14.10 8.90
N MET A 51 -3.99 13.97 10.18
CA MET A 51 -4.00 15.05 11.17
C MET A 51 -2.62 15.73 11.29
N ALA A 52 -1.59 15.24 10.59
CA ALA A 52 -0.28 15.86 10.61
C ALA A 52 -0.36 17.20 9.87
N GLY A 53 -0.11 18.30 10.58
CA GLY A 53 -0.14 19.65 10.02
C GLY A 53 -1.54 20.25 9.85
N SER A 54 -2.61 19.58 10.29
CA SER A 54 -3.98 20.14 10.26
C SER A 54 -4.18 21.27 11.27
N ILE A 55 -3.34 21.35 12.30
CA ILE A 55 -3.34 22.43 13.29
C ILE A 55 -2.16 23.35 12.99
N GLN A 56 -2.47 24.60 12.64
CA GLN A 56 -1.51 25.66 12.32
C GLN A 56 -1.66 26.83 13.30
N GLY A 57 -0.59 27.59 13.53
CA GLY A 57 -0.62 28.80 14.36
C GLY A 57 -0.48 28.58 15.88
N LEU A 58 -0.29 27.34 16.33
CA LEU A 58 0.01 27.05 17.73
C LEU A 58 1.50 27.26 18.09
N PRO A 59 1.81 27.50 19.37
CA PRO A 59 3.20 27.56 19.86
C PRO A 59 4.00 26.31 19.50
N ARG A 60 5.28 26.50 19.15
CA ARG A 60 6.16 25.43 18.63
C ARG A 60 6.68 24.47 19.71
N ASP A 61 6.38 24.75 20.97
CA ASP A 61 6.91 24.12 22.19
C ASP A 61 5.86 23.29 22.95
N LEU A 62 4.72 22.99 22.31
CA LEU A 62 3.66 22.19 22.93
C LEU A 62 4.10 20.78 23.30
N SER A 63 5.06 20.19 22.58
CA SER A 63 5.59 18.87 22.90
C SER A 63 6.79 18.97 23.84
N LYS A 64 6.57 18.64 25.12
CA LYS A 64 7.61 18.66 26.17
C LYS A 64 8.39 17.34 26.30
N ARG A 65 8.07 16.33 25.48
CA ARG A 65 8.75 15.01 25.53
C ARG A 65 10.16 15.13 24.95
N LYS A 66 11.16 14.54 25.62
CA LYS A 66 12.55 14.44 25.13
C LYS A 66 12.57 13.88 23.69
N GLY A 67 13.18 14.60 22.76
CA GLY A 67 13.21 14.28 21.32
C GLY A 67 12.17 15.01 20.46
N TYR A 68 11.16 15.65 21.06
CA TYR A 68 10.20 16.52 20.38
C TYR A 68 10.25 17.97 20.91
N SER A 69 10.74 18.16 22.14
CA SER A 69 11.09 19.47 22.67
C SER A 69 12.20 20.10 21.83
N ARG A 70 12.04 21.39 21.50
CA ARG A 70 13.07 22.21 20.84
C ARG A 70 13.94 22.99 21.85
N SER A 71 14.05 22.47 23.07
CA SER A 71 14.99 22.92 24.10
C SER A 71 16.36 22.29 23.87
#